data_AF-A0A937UI29-F1
#
_entry.id   AF-A0A937UI29-F1
#
_cell.length_a   1.000
_cell.length_b   1.000
_cell.length_c   1.000
_cell.angle_alpha   90.00
_cell.angle_beta   90.00
_cell.angle_gamma   90.00
#
_symmetry.space_group_name_H-M   'P 1'
#
loop_
_entity.id
_entity.type
_entity.pdbx_description
1 polymer ?
#
loop_
_entity_poly.entity_id
_entity_poly.type
_entity_poly.pdbx_seq_one_letter_code
_entity_poly.pdbx_strand_id
1 'polypeptide(L)'
;MAMALACLAYPACAGEAAVALRAEHWVVPPATGPVTHVVIENRQNTPYSGTVTLELPKGWVANRTRADVKIKPRGRARVAFALQKARASEANQYPVRVTATSAAGSLTRKQTVVCSSAPHYEPRVDGRATDWKDALPISFEHKGKRTTFATYWNRRHFYVLCQVAERKLLGY
;
A
#
# COMPACT_ATOMS: atom_id res chain seq x y z
N MET A 1 -32.00 31.13 -40.97
CA MET A 1 -31.29 29.85 -40.79
C MET A 1 -30.27 30.05 -39.67
N ALA A 2 -30.66 29.78 -38.43
CA ALA A 2 -29.84 30.07 -37.24
C ALA A 2 -29.01 28.84 -36.89
N MET A 3 -27.69 28.98 -36.93
CA MET A 3 -26.73 27.93 -36.66
C MET A 3 -26.50 27.84 -35.15
N ALA A 4 -27.04 26.79 -34.52
CA ALA A 4 -26.88 26.51 -33.10
C ALA A 4 -25.43 26.08 -32.82
N LEU A 5 -24.71 26.88 -32.02
CA LEU A 5 -23.40 26.55 -31.49
C LEU A 5 -23.59 25.48 -30.40
N ALA A 6 -23.37 24.21 -30.74
CA ALA A 6 -23.32 23.13 -29.78
C ALA A 6 -22.06 23.29 -28.91
N CYS A 7 -22.22 23.84 -27.70
CA CYS A 7 -21.21 23.78 -26.67
C CYS A 7 -21.02 22.31 -26.26
N LEU A 8 -19.94 21.70 -26.75
CA LEU A 8 -19.44 20.43 -26.25
C LEU A 8 -19.05 20.63 -24.77
N ALA A 9 -19.93 20.20 -23.88
CA ALA A 9 -19.63 20.10 -22.46
C ALA A 9 -18.47 19.09 -22.30
N TYR A 10 -17.26 19.62 -22.12
CA TYR A 10 -16.14 18.82 -21.65
C TYR A 10 -16.52 18.22 -20.30
N PRO A 11 -16.39 16.89 -20.09
CA PRO A 11 -16.55 16.33 -18.77
C PRO A 11 -15.50 16.98 -17.87
N ALA A 12 -15.97 17.64 -16.81
CA ALA A 12 -15.11 18.24 -15.81
C ALA A 12 -14.11 17.18 -15.32
N CYS A 13 -12.83 17.47 -15.52
CA CYS A 13 -11.73 16.70 -14.96
C CYS A 13 -12.04 16.49 -13.46
N ALA A 14 -12.17 15.23 -13.03
CA ALA A 14 -12.45 14.91 -11.64
C ALA A 14 -11.43 15.65 -10.76
N GLY A 15 -11.89 16.64 -10.00
CA GLY A 15 -11.03 17.50 -9.20
C GLY A 15 -10.10 16.67 -8.32
N GLU A 16 -8.84 17.08 -8.25
CA GLU A 16 -7.83 16.38 -7.45
C GLU A 16 -8.32 16.23 -6.01
N ALA A 17 -8.27 15.00 -5.47
CA ALA A 17 -8.71 14.75 -4.11
C ALA A 17 -7.98 15.67 -3.12
N ALA A 18 -8.73 16.29 -2.21
CA ALA A 18 -8.22 17.26 -1.24
C ALA A 18 -7.03 16.74 -0.41
N VAL A 19 -6.99 15.43 -0.18
CA VAL A 19 -5.90 14.75 0.50
C VAL A 19 -5.43 13.53 -0.30
N ALA A 20 -4.17 13.15 -0.12
CA ALA A 20 -3.67 11.83 -0.49
C ALA A 20 -3.45 10.97 0.77
N LEU A 21 -3.71 9.67 0.64
CA LEU A 21 -3.60 8.69 1.73
C LEU A 21 -2.76 7.51 1.31
N ARG A 22 -1.93 6.99 2.23
CA ARG A 22 -1.15 5.77 2.02
C ARG A 22 -0.85 5.09 3.36
N ALA A 23 -1.07 3.78 3.46
CA ALA A 23 -0.48 2.98 4.54
C ALA A 23 0.95 2.57 4.15
N GLU A 24 1.90 2.67 5.06
CA GLU A 24 3.28 2.24 4.81
C GLU A 24 3.40 0.72 4.90
N HIS A 25 4.37 0.18 4.15
CA HIS A 25 4.77 -1.23 4.28
C HIS A 25 5.48 -1.47 5.61
N TRP A 26 5.42 -2.70 6.10
CA TRP A 26 6.09 -3.07 7.35
C TRP A 26 7.52 -3.51 7.08
N VAL A 27 8.38 -3.36 8.08
CA VAL A 27 9.78 -3.82 8.04
C VAL A 27 10.01 -5.08 8.89
N VAL A 28 8.98 -5.48 9.64
CA VAL A 28 8.95 -6.72 10.43
C VAL A 28 7.63 -7.45 10.19
N PRO A 29 7.59 -8.79 10.31
CA PRO A 29 6.38 -9.57 10.10
C PRO A 29 5.23 -9.13 11.03
N PRO A 30 3.96 -9.21 10.59
CA PRO A 30 2.82 -8.79 11.39
C PRO A 30 2.71 -9.48 12.76
N ALA A 31 3.14 -10.73 12.86
CA ALA A 31 3.10 -11.50 14.11
C ALA A 31 3.95 -10.88 15.23
N THR A 32 4.91 -10.00 14.91
CA THR A 32 5.74 -9.30 15.91
C THR A 32 5.12 -8.00 16.43
N GLY A 33 3.91 -7.64 16.00
CA GLY A 33 3.22 -6.42 16.40
C GLY A 33 3.81 -5.12 15.82
N PRO A 34 4.00 -4.99 14.49
CA PRO A 34 4.54 -3.76 13.92
C PRO A 34 3.59 -2.56 14.09
N VAL A 35 4.15 -1.37 13.89
CA VAL A 35 3.37 -0.13 13.79
C VAL A 35 3.02 0.13 12.33
N THR A 36 1.71 0.12 12.03
CA THR A 36 1.19 0.59 10.75
C THR A 36 1.14 2.11 10.77
N HIS A 37 1.91 2.73 9.89
CA HIS A 37 1.88 4.18 9.73
C HIS A 37 1.00 4.54 8.53
N VAL A 38 0.02 5.42 8.75
CA VAL A 38 -0.76 6.02 7.68
C VAL A 38 -0.25 7.43 7.44
N VAL A 39 0.21 7.68 6.22
CA VAL A 39 0.60 9.00 5.74
C VAL A 39 -0.61 9.65 5.08
N ILE A 40 -0.95 10.83 5.56
CA ILE A 40 -1.94 11.71 4.97
C ILE A 40 -1.25 13.00 4.51
N GLU A 41 -1.48 13.37 3.25
CA GLU A 41 -0.93 14.57 2.63
C GLU A 41 -2.07 15.51 2.29
N ASN A 42 -2.02 16.73 2.81
CA ASN A 42 -2.94 17.79 2.44
C ASN A 42 -2.50 18.39 1.11
N ARG A 43 -3.35 18.29 0.09
CA ARG A 43 -3.07 18.85 -1.25
C ARG A 43 -3.67 20.24 -1.44
N GLN A 44 -4.28 20.81 -0.41
CA GLN A 44 -4.90 22.11 -0.45
C GLN A 44 -3.96 23.21 0.06
N ASN A 45 -4.26 24.46 -0.33
CA ASN A 45 -3.61 25.66 0.20
C ASN A 45 -4.25 26.13 1.53
N THR A 46 -5.22 25.38 2.05
CA THR A 46 -5.90 25.62 3.33
C THR A 46 -5.58 24.51 4.32
N PRO A 47 -5.69 24.75 5.65
CA PRO A 47 -5.50 23.71 6.65
C PRO A 47 -6.55 22.60 6.50
N TYR A 48 -6.13 21.35 6.70
CA TYR A 48 -7.01 20.19 6.75
C TYR A 48 -7.23 19.77 8.21
N SER A 49 -8.48 19.52 8.58
CA SER A 49 -8.86 18.91 9.85
C SER A 49 -9.82 17.77 9.57
N GLY A 50 -9.54 16.60 10.14
CA GLY A 50 -10.36 15.42 9.91
C GLY A 50 -9.89 14.23 10.73
N THR A 51 -10.44 13.08 10.39
CA THR A 51 -10.21 11.83 11.11
C THR A 51 -9.73 10.77 10.14
N VAL A 52 -8.63 10.10 10.48
CA VAL A 52 -8.10 8.95 9.75
C VAL A 52 -8.55 7.66 10.44
N THR A 53 -9.12 6.74 9.67
CA THR A 53 -9.56 5.41 10.12
C THR A 53 -8.78 4.34 9.35
N LEU A 54 -8.28 3.34 10.08
CA LEU A 54 -7.61 2.16 9.56
C LEU A 54 -8.46 0.92 9.82
N GLU A 55 -8.91 0.26 8.76
CA GLU A 55 -9.52 -1.06 8.82
C GLU A 55 -8.47 -2.12 8.48
N LEU A 56 -8.35 -3.09 9.37
CA LEU A 56 -7.42 -4.21 9.27
C LEU A 56 -8.12 -5.47 8.76
N PRO A 57 -7.35 -6.51 8.35
CA PRO A 57 -7.92 -7.81 8.05
C PRO A 57 -8.76 -8.37 9.20
N LYS A 58 -9.73 -9.22 8.87
CA LYS A 58 -10.62 -9.84 9.85
C LYS A 58 -9.83 -10.56 10.95
N GLY A 59 -10.16 -10.30 12.21
CA GLY A 59 -9.54 -10.92 13.38
C GLY A 59 -8.23 -10.28 13.84
N TRP A 60 -7.77 -9.21 13.18
CA TRP A 60 -6.63 -8.42 13.61
C TRP A 60 -7.06 -7.32 14.56
N VAL A 61 -6.15 -6.93 15.46
CA VAL A 61 -6.39 -5.92 16.49
C VAL A 61 -5.23 -4.94 16.49
N ALA A 62 -5.54 -3.65 16.57
CA ALA A 62 -4.59 -2.59 16.84
C ALA A 62 -4.99 -1.84 18.12
N ASN A 63 -4.03 -1.12 18.71
CA ASN A 63 -4.25 -0.30 19.89
C ASN A 63 -5.34 0.77 19.68
N ARG A 64 -5.51 1.23 18.45
CA ARG A 64 -6.59 2.09 17.98
C ARG A 64 -6.81 1.84 16.49
N THR A 65 -7.98 2.22 15.98
CA THR A 65 -8.31 2.17 14.55
C THR A 65 -8.69 3.54 13.98
N ARG A 66 -8.71 4.57 14.83
CA ARG A 66 -9.06 5.94 14.47
C ARG A 66 -8.13 6.95 15.13
N ALA A 67 -7.81 8.03 14.44
CA ALA A 67 -7.09 9.18 15.00
C ALA A 67 -7.49 10.48 14.30
N ASP A 68 -7.66 11.54 15.07
CA ASP A 68 -7.87 12.88 14.54
C ASP A 68 -6.55 13.51 14.10
N VAL A 69 -6.60 14.27 13.02
CA VAL A 69 -5.43 14.91 12.40
C VAL A 69 -5.74 16.35 12.04
N LYS A 70 -4.76 17.21 12.28
CA LYS A 70 -4.72 18.58 11.77
C LYS A 70 -3.44 18.72 10.96
N ILE A 71 -3.57 19.18 9.73
CA ILE A 71 -2.47 19.26 8.77
C ILE A 71 -2.43 20.67 8.19
N LYS A 72 -1.26 21.30 8.27
CA LYS A 72 -1.02 22.60 7.63
C LYS A 72 -1.29 22.54 6.10
N PRO A 73 -1.55 23.69 5.45
CA PRO A 73 -1.57 23.79 3.98
C PRO A 73 -0.36 23.08 3.36
N ARG A 74 -0.58 22.29 2.31
CA ARG A 74 0.47 21.52 1.62
C ARG A 74 1.34 20.64 2.55
N GLY A 75 0.83 20.31 3.74
CA GLY A 75 1.54 19.57 4.76
C GLY A 75 1.29 18.06 4.68
N ARG A 76 2.03 17.32 5.52
CA ARG A 76 1.84 15.88 5.72
C ARG A 76 1.75 15.56 7.21
N ALA A 77 0.96 14.55 7.55
CA ALA A 77 0.96 13.94 8.87
C ALA A 77 1.15 12.42 8.72
N ARG A 78 1.82 11.82 9.71
CA ARG A 78 2.07 10.38 9.79
C ARG A 78 1.47 9.86 11.09
N VAL A 79 0.43 9.04 10.97
CA VAL A 79 -0.36 8.53 12.09
C VAL A 79 0.01 7.08 12.36
N ALA A 80 0.37 6.78 13.60
CA ALA A 80 0.73 5.43 14.02
C ALA A 80 -0.48 4.63 14.56
N PHE A 81 -0.58 3.37 14.14
CA PHE A 81 -1.51 2.35 14.62
C PHE A 81 -0.71 1.07 14.96
N ALA A 82 -0.52 0.77 16.24
CA ALA A 82 0.29 -0.37 16.69
C ALA A 82 -0.54 -1.65 16.65
N LEU A 83 -0.08 -2.67 15.93
CA LEU A 83 -0.75 -3.97 15.89
C LEU A 83 -0.52 -4.74 17.19
N GLN A 84 -1.60 -5.24 17.78
CA GLN A 84 -1.57 -6.08 18.99
C GLN A 84 -1.80 -7.55 18.66
N LYS A 85 -2.63 -7.82 17.64
CA LYS A 85 -2.92 -9.16 17.16
C LYS A 85 -2.96 -9.14 15.65
N ALA A 86 -2.10 -9.95 15.04
CA ALA A 86 -2.00 -10.05 13.60
C ALA A 86 -1.44 -11.41 13.21
N ARG A 87 -1.56 -11.78 11.93
CA ARG A 87 -1.14 -13.10 11.42
C ARG A 87 -0.27 -12.92 10.19
N ALA A 88 0.79 -13.72 10.09
CA ALA A 88 1.57 -13.79 8.86
C ALA A 88 0.74 -14.47 7.75
N SER A 89 1.04 -14.11 6.51
CA SER A 89 0.53 -14.76 5.30
C SER A 89 1.72 -15.18 4.46
N GLU A 90 1.68 -16.39 3.90
CA GLU A 90 2.71 -16.89 2.99
C GLU A 90 2.86 -15.99 1.74
N ALA A 91 1.75 -15.43 1.27
CA ALA A 91 1.75 -14.48 0.16
C ALA A 91 2.34 -13.11 0.54
N ASN A 92 2.63 -12.87 1.82
CA ASN A 92 3.12 -11.61 2.39
C ASN A 92 2.29 -10.39 1.96
N GLN A 93 0.97 -10.59 1.85
CA GLN A 93 0.01 -9.58 1.40
C GLN A 93 -1.09 -9.38 2.45
N TYR A 94 -1.26 -8.15 2.87
CA TYR A 94 -2.14 -7.77 3.97
C TYR A 94 -3.07 -6.66 3.50
N PRO A 95 -4.32 -6.97 3.10
CA PRO A 95 -5.25 -5.96 2.63
C PRO A 95 -5.68 -5.06 3.80
N VAL A 96 -5.47 -3.77 3.64
CA VAL A 96 -5.94 -2.74 4.57
C VAL A 96 -6.82 -1.75 3.82
N ARG A 97 -7.72 -1.10 4.56
CA ARG A 97 -8.44 0.06 4.06
C ARG A 97 -8.17 1.25 4.95
N VAL A 98 -7.82 2.36 4.33
CA VAL A 98 -7.59 3.63 5.01
C VAL A 98 -8.64 4.61 4.53
N THR A 99 -9.30 5.27 5.48
CA THR A 99 -10.33 6.28 5.19
C THR A 99 -9.95 7.57 5.90
N ALA A 100 -9.96 8.70 5.18
CA ALA A 100 -9.92 10.02 5.81
C ALA A 100 -11.26 10.71 5.62
N THR A 101 -11.80 11.24 6.70
CA THR A 101 -13.10 11.93 6.73
C THR A 101 -12.92 13.33 7.27
N SER A 102 -13.49 14.33 6.61
CA SER A 102 -13.58 15.71 7.07
C SER A 102 -14.95 16.30 6.73
N ALA A 103 -15.18 17.56 7.09
CA ALA A 103 -16.39 18.28 6.69
C ALA A 103 -16.55 18.39 5.15
N ALA A 104 -15.44 18.31 4.40
CA ALA A 104 -15.44 18.38 2.94
C ALA A 104 -15.76 17.03 2.26
N GLY A 105 -15.85 15.94 3.02
CA GLY A 105 -16.17 14.61 2.50
C GLY A 105 -15.25 13.51 3.03
N SER A 106 -15.31 12.34 2.39
CA SER A 106 -14.48 11.20 2.74
C SER A 106 -13.70 10.66 1.55
N LEU A 107 -12.46 10.25 1.79
CA LEU A 107 -11.62 9.55 0.83
C LEU A 107 -11.25 8.19 1.39
N THR A 108 -11.57 7.12 0.65
CA THR A 108 -11.23 5.75 1.02
C THR A 108 -10.21 5.18 0.05
N ARG A 109 -9.15 4.58 0.57
CA ARG A 109 -8.13 3.86 -0.20
C ARG A 109 -8.02 2.41 0.30
N LYS A 110 -8.25 1.46 -0.61
CA LYS A 110 -7.88 0.05 -0.40
C LYS A 110 -6.42 -0.12 -0.82
N GLN A 111 -5.62 -0.77 0.00
CA GLN A 111 -4.20 -1.00 -0.25
C GLN A 111 -3.78 -2.37 0.25
N THR A 112 -2.86 -3.01 -0.45
CA THR A 112 -2.15 -4.17 0.08
C THR A 112 -0.85 -3.70 0.74
N VAL A 113 -0.71 -3.97 2.03
CA VAL A 113 0.53 -3.82 2.78
C VAL A 113 1.32 -5.13 2.67
N VAL A 114 2.65 -5.04 2.68
CA VAL A 114 3.56 -6.19 2.66
C VAL A 114 4.61 -5.99 3.75
N CYS A 115 5.27 -7.06 4.18
CA CYS A 115 6.52 -6.95 4.94
C CYS A 115 7.68 -6.85 3.93
N SER A 116 8.29 -5.67 3.84
CA SER A 116 9.47 -5.42 3.01
C SER A 116 10.74 -5.71 3.81
N SER A 117 10.97 -6.99 4.12
CA SER A 117 12.13 -7.45 4.88
C SER A 117 12.83 -8.61 4.19
N ALA A 118 14.15 -8.69 4.33
CA ALA A 118 14.97 -9.76 3.79
C ALA A 118 15.45 -10.66 4.95
N PRO A 119 15.04 -11.94 4.99
CA PRO A 119 15.59 -12.88 5.96
C PRO A 119 17.09 -13.11 5.76
N HIS A 120 17.80 -13.44 6.84
CA HIS A 120 19.21 -13.81 6.76
C HIS A 120 19.35 -15.27 6.29
N TYR A 121 19.79 -15.48 5.05
CA TYR A 121 19.92 -16.81 4.44
C TYR A 121 20.83 -16.76 3.21
N GLU A 122 21.42 -17.90 2.85
CA GLU A 122 22.20 -18.07 1.62
C GLU A 122 21.45 -19.02 0.68
N PRO A 123 20.72 -18.51 -0.32
CA PRO A 123 20.05 -19.34 -1.30
C PRO A 123 21.05 -19.92 -2.30
N ARG A 124 20.68 -21.03 -2.93
CA ARG A 124 21.33 -21.46 -4.17
C ARG A 124 20.87 -20.56 -5.31
N VAL A 125 21.82 -20.02 -6.09
CA VAL A 125 21.53 -19.14 -7.24
C VAL A 125 21.62 -19.95 -8.53
N ASP A 126 20.57 -20.71 -8.83
CA ASP A 126 20.48 -21.56 -10.04
C ASP A 126 19.17 -21.34 -10.84
N GLY A 127 18.43 -20.28 -10.50
CA GLY A 127 17.16 -19.93 -11.14
C GLY A 127 15.94 -20.69 -10.60
N ARG A 128 16.09 -21.59 -9.62
CA ARG A 128 14.96 -22.33 -9.02
C ARG A 128 14.31 -21.54 -7.90
N ALA A 129 13.02 -21.24 -8.05
CA ALA A 129 12.26 -20.50 -7.05
C ALA A 129 11.97 -21.29 -5.76
N THR A 130 12.07 -22.63 -5.79
CA THR A 130 11.83 -23.49 -4.62
C THR A 130 12.78 -23.21 -3.47
N ASP A 131 14.00 -22.75 -3.78
CA ASP A 131 15.03 -22.43 -2.79
C ASP A 131 14.74 -21.11 -2.05
N TRP A 132 13.66 -20.42 -2.44
CA TRP A 132 13.23 -19.12 -1.93
C TRP A 132 11.90 -19.19 -1.17
N LYS A 133 11.43 -20.39 -0.82
CA LYS A 133 10.15 -20.62 -0.12
C LYS A 133 10.02 -19.89 1.22
N ASP A 134 11.14 -19.66 1.91
CA ASP A 134 11.17 -19.02 3.23
C ASP A 134 11.41 -17.49 3.14
N ALA A 135 11.48 -16.95 1.92
CA ALA A 135 11.55 -15.52 1.69
C ALA A 135 10.18 -14.87 1.96
N LEU A 136 10.19 -13.55 2.13
CA LEU A 136 8.97 -12.75 2.22
C LEU A 136 8.66 -12.13 0.85
N PRO A 137 7.82 -12.77 0.01
CA PRO A 137 7.65 -12.32 -1.37
C PRO A 137 6.97 -10.94 -1.44
N ILE A 138 7.36 -10.12 -2.40
CA ILE A 138 6.67 -8.88 -2.74
C ILE A 138 6.14 -9.02 -4.15
N SER A 139 4.83 -9.19 -4.27
CA SER A 139 4.16 -9.36 -5.56
C SER A 139 3.34 -8.13 -5.93
N PHE A 140 3.41 -7.73 -7.19
CA PHE A 140 2.48 -6.77 -7.79
C PHE A 140 1.98 -7.28 -9.14
N GLU A 141 0.75 -6.89 -9.47
CA GLU A 141 0.10 -7.28 -10.71
C GLU A 141 -0.30 -6.02 -11.48
N HIS A 142 0.12 -5.94 -12.74
CA HIS A 142 -0.21 -4.83 -13.63
C HIS A 142 -0.54 -5.36 -15.02
N LYS A 143 -1.71 -4.99 -15.56
CA LYS A 143 -2.19 -5.42 -16.89
C LYS A 143 -2.08 -6.93 -17.12
N GLY A 144 -2.42 -7.74 -16.11
CA GLY A 144 -2.39 -9.21 -16.19
C GLY A 144 -1.00 -9.84 -16.11
N LYS A 145 0.06 -9.04 -15.91
CA LYS A 145 1.42 -9.49 -15.63
C LYS A 145 1.71 -9.38 -14.14
N ARG A 146 2.20 -10.46 -13.54
CA ARG A 146 2.61 -10.52 -12.15
C ARG A 146 4.12 -10.55 -12.07
N THR A 147 4.68 -9.66 -11.25
CA THR A 147 6.08 -9.69 -10.86
C THR A 147 6.17 -9.98 -9.38
N THR A 148 7.01 -10.94 -8.99
CA THR A 148 7.29 -11.30 -7.60
C THR A 148 8.78 -11.14 -7.35
N PHE A 149 9.11 -10.37 -6.32
CA PHE A 149 10.46 -10.28 -5.78
C PHE A 149 10.57 -11.12 -4.51
N ALA A 150 11.66 -11.85 -4.36
CA ALA A 150 12.06 -12.46 -3.10
C ALA A 150 13.51 -12.04 -2.80
N THR A 151 13.81 -11.81 -1.53
CA THR A 151 15.10 -11.26 -1.11
C THR A 151 15.62 -11.99 0.12
N TYR A 152 16.93 -12.23 0.13
CA TYR A 152 17.69 -12.69 1.28
C TYR A 152 18.96 -11.86 1.42
N TRP A 153 19.59 -11.91 2.58
CA TRP A 153 20.92 -11.35 2.77
C TRP A 153 21.80 -12.24 3.64
N ASN A 154 23.11 -12.08 3.51
CA ASN A 154 24.07 -12.54 4.51
C ASN A 154 25.18 -11.49 4.64
N ARG A 155 26.24 -11.78 5.40
CA ARG A 155 27.33 -10.82 5.64
C ARG A 155 28.09 -10.37 4.37
N ARG A 156 27.97 -11.10 3.26
CA ARG A 156 28.72 -10.86 2.00
C ARG A 156 27.85 -10.41 0.84
N HIS A 157 26.59 -10.85 0.80
CA HIS A 157 25.73 -10.70 -0.37
C HIS A 157 24.31 -10.31 0.00
N PHE A 158 23.67 -9.60 -0.94
CA PHE A 158 22.24 -9.40 -0.99
C PHE A 158 21.71 -10.16 -2.21
N TYR A 159 20.84 -11.14 -1.98
CA TYR A 159 20.31 -12.02 -3.01
C TYR A 159 18.92 -11.56 -3.42
N VAL A 160 18.67 -11.50 -4.72
CA VAL A 160 17.36 -11.12 -5.29
C VAL A 160 16.92 -12.17 -6.30
N LEU A 161 15.71 -12.69 -6.11
CA LEU A 161 14.97 -13.44 -7.13
C LEU A 161 13.87 -12.54 -7.68
N CYS A 162 13.80 -12.45 -9.01
CA CYS A 162 12.69 -11.80 -9.72
C CYS A 162 11.99 -12.86 -10.57
N GLN A 163 10.71 -13.08 -10.31
CA GLN A 163 9.87 -13.95 -11.12
C GLN A 163 8.83 -13.11 -11.84
N VAL A 164 8.67 -13.35 -13.14
CA VAL A 164 7.63 -12.74 -13.96
C VAL A 164 6.72 -13.85 -14.46
N ALA A 165 5.41 -13.67 -14.28
CA ALA A 165 4.39 -14.57 -14.79
C ALA A 165 3.31 -13.76 -15.51
N GLU A 166 2.79 -14.30 -16.61
CA GLU A 166 1.67 -13.71 -17.35
C GLU A 166 0.44 -14.60 -17.20
N ARG A 167 -0.74 -14.00 -16.95
CA ARG A 167 -2.00 -14.78 -16.90
C ARG A 167 -2.33 -15.46 -18.23
N LYS A 168 -1.86 -14.88 -19.35
CA LYS A 168 -1.98 -15.42 -20.70
C LYS A 168 -0.72 -15.01 -21.44
N LEU A 169 0.01 -15.99 -21.95
CA LEU A 169 1.17 -15.74 -22.81
C LEU A 169 0.65 -15.10 -24.10
N LEU A 170 0.91 -13.81 -24.28
CA LEU A 170 0.73 -13.18 -25.59
C LEU A 170 1.97 -13.55 -26.38
N GLY A 171 1.83 -14.37 -27.43
CA GLY A 171 2.95 -14.76 -28.28
C GLY A 171 3.72 -13.52 -28.76
N TYR A 172 5.05 -13.66 -28.82
CA TYR A 172 5.95 -12.60 -29.29
C TYR A 172 5.75 -12.31 -30.78
#